data_AF-A0A7Y1QJK3-F1
#
_entry.id   AF-A0A7Y1QJK3-F1
#
_cell.length_a   1.000
_cell.length_b   1.000
_cell.length_c   1.000
_cell.angle_alpha   90.00
_cell.angle_beta   90.00
_cell.angle_gamma   90.00
#
_symmetry.space_group_name_H-M   'P 1'
#
loop_
_entity.id
_entity.type
_entity.pdbx_description
1 polymer ?
#
loop_
_entity_poly.entity_id
_entity_poly.type
_entity_poly.pdbx_seq_one_letter_code
_entity_poly.pdbx_strand_id
1 'polypeptide(L)'
;MCVQPIKECSVAKPSSAAPASPDAYQRLAIRVQKIINSTNAQKAKAALIFRLPDEPENDWQRLLEEIAENDNVTLAYRDDGGVQIFWVVPKED
;
A
#
# COMPACT_ATOMS: atom_id res chain seq x y z
N MET A 1 -11.58 14.45 -55.59
CA MET A 1 -10.39 14.26 -54.73
C MET A 1 -10.89 14.00 -53.31
N CYS A 2 -10.95 12.75 -52.88
CA CYS A 2 -11.32 12.40 -51.50
C CYS A 2 -10.03 12.34 -50.66
N VAL A 3 -9.93 13.16 -49.62
CA VAL A 3 -8.87 13.06 -48.61
C VAL A 3 -9.52 12.62 -47.30
N GLN A 4 -9.09 11.44 -46.85
CA GLN A 4 -9.58 10.73 -45.66
C GLN A 4 -9.14 11.44 -44.37
N PRO A 5 -9.93 11.38 -43.27
CA PRO A 5 -9.41 11.64 -41.94
C PRO A 5 -8.98 10.31 -41.30
N ILE A 6 -7.69 10.14 -41.01
CA ILE A 6 -7.22 9.07 -40.13
C ILE A 6 -6.05 9.54 -39.26
N LYS A 7 -6.11 9.07 -38.01
CA LYS A 7 -5.12 9.09 -36.93
C LYS A 7 -4.91 10.44 -36.24
N GLU A 8 -4.94 10.53 -34.92
CA GLU A 8 -4.53 9.52 -33.93
C GLU A 8 -5.23 9.80 -32.58
N CYS A 9 -5.87 8.78 -31.99
CA CYS A 9 -6.31 8.83 -30.60
C CYS A 9 -5.06 9.01 -29.73
N SER A 10 -4.89 10.21 -29.18
CA SER A 10 -3.76 10.51 -28.30
C SER A 10 -3.89 9.68 -27.02
N VAL A 11 -2.98 8.72 -26.87
CA VAL A 11 -2.74 8.01 -25.62
C VAL A 11 -2.22 9.02 -24.59
N ALA A 12 -2.79 9.03 -23.38
CA ALA A 12 -2.18 9.69 -22.23
C ALA A 12 -2.62 8.99 -20.94
N LYS A 13 -2.00 7.84 -20.65
CA LYS A 13 -1.55 7.53 -19.29
C LYS A 13 -0.03 7.68 -19.33
N PRO A 14 0.50 8.60 -18.52
CA PRO A 14 1.22 8.11 -17.35
C PRO A 14 0.60 8.70 -16.09
N SER A 15 0.28 7.82 -15.13
CA SER A 15 0.04 8.20 -13.75
C SER A 15 1.26 8.98 -13.29
N SER A 16 1.08 10.27 -13.00
CA SER A 16 2.14 11.12 -12.48
C SER A 16 2.41 10.68 -11.05
N ALA A 17 3.27 9.68 -10.88
CA ALA A 17 3.94 9.44 -9.62
C ALA A 17 4.97 10.57 -9.46
N ALA A 18 4.52 11.70 -8.94
CA ALA A 18 5.45 12.67 -8.36
C ALA A 18 6.32 11.91 -7.35
N PRO A 19 7.64 12.15 -7.29
CA PRO A 19 8.49 11.51 -6.30
C PRO A 19 7.93 11.92 -4.94
N ALA A 20 7.30 10.96 -4.25
CA ALA A 20 6.73 11.21 -2.95
C ALA A 20 7.87 11.72 -2.07
N SER A 21 7.66 12.88 -1.45
CA SER A 21 8.67 13.43 -0.55
C SER A 21 8.89 12.41 0.57
N PRO A 22 10.13 12.22 1.05
CA PRO A 22 10.44 11.22 2.09
C PRO A 22 9.58 11.38 3.35
N ASP A 23 9.08 12.59 3.58
CA ASP A 23 8.17 12.95 4.65
C ASP A 23 6.77 12.29 4.52
N ALA A 24 6.25 12.08 3.30
CA ALA A 24 4.96 11.40 3.08
C ALA A 24 5.06 9.90 3.39
N TYR A 25 6.06 9.22 2.80
CA TYR A 25 6.34 7.80 3.09
C TYR A 25 6.54 7.56 4.58
N GLN A 26 7.34 8.41 5.23
CA GLN A 26 7.66 8.24 6.65
C GLN A 26 6.44 8.44 7.55
N ARG A 27 5.56 9.40 7.25
CA ARG A 27 4.29 9.56 7.97
C ARG A 27 3.40 8.33 7.85
N LEU A 28 3.27 7.82 6.62
CA LEU A 28 2.52 6.60 6.33
C LEU A 28 3.08 5.41 7.14
N ALA A 29 4.39 5.19 7.07
CA ALA A 29 5.07 4.10 7.78
C ALA A 29 4.89 4.20 9.30
N ILE A 30 5.07 5.40 9.89
CA ILE A 30 4.86 5.63 11.32
C ILE A 30 3.41 5.32 11.73
N ARG A 31 2.43 5.71 10.91
CA ARG A 31 1.00 5.43 11.18
C ARG A 31 0.74 3.93 11.17
N VAL A 32 1.15 3.23 10.12
CA VAL A 32 0.95 1.77 10.02
C VAL A 32 1.68 1.03 11.14
N GLN A 33 2.91 1.43 11.46
CA GLN A 33 3.68 0.86 12.56
C GLN A 33 2.95 1.01 13.91
N LYS A 34 2.35 2.18 14.17
CA LYS A 34 1.55 2.41 15.40
C LYS A 34 0.35 1.47 15.47
N ILE A 35 -0.32 1.19 14.34
CA ILE A 35 -1.46 0.27 14.30
C ILE A 35 -0.98 -1.16 14.60
N ILE A 36 0.08 -1.62 13.92
CA ILE A 36 0.68 -2.95 14.11
C ILE A 36 1.16 -3.14 15.56
N ASN A 37 1.76 -2.13 16.17
CA ASN A 37 2.27 -2.18 17.55
C ASN A 37 1.20 -1.91 18.61
N SER A 38 -0.05 -1.65 18.23
CA SER A 38 -1.13 -1.47 19.22
C SER A 38 -1.33 -2.76 20.02
N THR A 39 -1.70 -2.62 21.31
CA THR A 39 -1.92 -3.77 22.19
C THR A 39 -2.95 -4.75 21.61
N ASN A 40 -4.00 -4.25 20.97
CA ASN A 40 -5.00 -5.08 20.33
C ASN A 40 -4.41 -5.88 19.17
N ALA A 41 -3.67 -5.21 18.29
CA ALA A 41 -3.08 -5.85 17.11
C ALA A 41 -2.02 -6.89 17.49
N GLN A 42 -1.17 -6.59 18.49
CA GLN A 42 -0.17 -7.51 19.00
C GLN A 42 -0.76 -8.73 19.72
N LYS A 43 -1.91 -8.58 20.39
CA LYS A 43 -2.65 -9.71 21.00
C LYS A 43 -3.35 -10.56 19.96
N ALA A 44 -4.02 -9.94 18.98
CA ALA A 44 -4.73 -10.63 17.91
C ALA A 44 -3.78 -11.23 16.85
N LYS A 45 -2.52 -10.79 16.84
CA LYS A 45 -1.55 -11.07 15.77
C LYS A 45 -2.10 -10.69 14.39
N ALA A 46 -2.85 -9.60 14.37
CA ALA A 46 -3.50 -9.09 13.17
C ALA A 46 -3.75 -7.58 13.27
N ALA A 47 -3.70 -6.88 12.14
CA ALA A 47 -4.01 -5.46 12.03
C ALA A 47 -4.82 -5.19 10.75
N LEU A 48 -5.92 -4.45 10.87
CA LEU A 48 -6.65 -3.94 9.71
C LEU A 48 -6.20 -2.49 9.46
N ILE A 49 -5.67 -2.24 8.27
CA ILE A 49 -5.20 -0.92 7.85
C ILE A 49 -5.89 -0.46 6.58
N PHE A 50 -6.14 0.85 6.51
CA PHE A 50 -6.65 1.52 5.32
C PHE A 50 -5.63 2.58 4.87
N ARG A 51 -5.53 2.79 3.57
CA ARG A 51 -4.83 3.94 2.99
C ARG A 51 -5.65 5.20 3.26
N LEU A 52 -4.99 6.29 3.66
CA LEU A 52 -5.64 7.60 3.76
C LEU A 52 -5.71 8.30 2.39
N PRO A 53 -6.67 9.21 2.18
CA PRO A 53 -6.81 9.91 0.89
C PRO A 53 -5.61 10.78 0.50
N ASP A 54 -4.85 11.25 1.48
CA ASP A 54 -3.65 12.08 1.32
C ASP A 54 -2.35 11.27 1.19
N GLU A 55 -2.43 9.95 1.33
CA GLU A 55 -1.28 9.06 1.18
C GLU A 55 -1.10 8.64 -0.30
N PRO A 56 0.10 8.82 -0.87
CA PRO A 56 0.35 8.45 -2.25
C PRO A 56 0.26 6.93 -2.44
N GLU A 57 -0.42 6.52 -3.50
CA GLU A 57 -0.67 5.10 -3.81
C GLU A 57 0.62 4.28 -3.95
N ASN A 58 1.64 4.86 -4.59
CA ASN A 58 2.92 4.19 -4.81
C ASN A 58 3.65 3.89 -3.48
N ASP A 59 3.58 4.80 -2.52
CA ASP A 59 4.17 4.61 -1.18
C ASP A 59 3.37 3.60 -0.36
N TRP A 60 2.05 3.62 -0.50
CA TRP A 60 1.18 2.61 0.10
C TRP A 60 1.51 1.21 -0.41
N GLN A 61 1.61 1.03 -1.73
CA GLN A 61 1.97 -0.26 -2.32
C GLN A 61 3.37 -0.69 -1.90
N ARG A 62 4.35 0.21 -1.96
CA ARG A 62 5.71 -0.06 -1.50
C ARG A 62 5.75 -0.51 -0.04
N LEU A 63 5.03 0.16 0.85
CA LEU A 63 4.99 -0.23 2.26
C LEU A 63 4.39 -1.63 2.45
N LEU A 64 3.32 -1.95 1.72
CA LEU A 64 2.72 -3.29 1.78
C LEU A 64 3.67 -4.37 1.26
N GLU A 65 4.41 -4.09 0.18
CA GLU A 65 5.45 -4.98 -0.34
C GLU A 65 6.57 -5.22 0.69
N GLU A 66 7.08 -4.15 1.32
CA GLU A 66 8.09 -4.26 2.38
C GLU A 66 7.59 -5.08 3.59
N ILE A 67 6.31 -4.97 3.94
CA ILE A 67 5.69 -5.78 5.01
C ILE A 67 5.55 -7.25 4.59
N ALA A 68 5.17 -7.50 3.33
CA ALA A 68 4.97 -8.84 2.79
C ALA A 68 6.27 -9.61 2.51
N GLU A 69 7.41 -8.91 2.43
CA GLU A 69 8.74 -9.52 2.33
C GLU A 69 9.08 -10.38 3.56
N ASN A 70 8.41 -10.13 4.69
CA ASN A 70 8.58 -10.94 5.88
C ASN A 70 7.77 -12.25 5.80
N ASP A 71 8.45 -13.40 5.77
CA ASP A 71 7.86 -14.74 5.65
C ASP A 71 6.81 -15.08 6.72
N ASN A 72 6.89 -14.46 7.90
CA ASN A 72 5.94 -14.67 8.99
C ASN A 72 4.73 -13.72 8.92
N VAL A 73 4.55 -12.99 7.82
CA VAL A 73 3.46 -12.04 7.59
C VAL A 73 2.59 -12.50 6.42
N THR A 74 1.27 -12.29 6.53
CA THR A 74 0.31 -12.53 5.46
C THR A 74 -0.57 -11.31 5.27
N LEU A 75 -0.73 -10.84 4.04
CA LEU A 75 -1.62 -9.76 3.67
C LEU A 75 -2.90 -10.30 3.00
N ALA A 76 -4.06 -9.86 3.48
CA ALA A 76 -5.36 -10.13 2.88
C ALA A 76 -6.02 -8.82 2.45
N TYR A 77 -6.18 -8.64 1.14
CA TYR A 77 -6.87 -7.50 0.55
C TYR A 77 -8.40 -7.69 0.65
N ARG A 78 -9.11 -6.64 1.07
CA ARG A 78 -10.57 -6.65 1.25
C ARG A 78 -11.26 -5.77 0.20
N ASP A 79 -12.52 -6.07 -0.09
CA ASP A 79 -13.34 -5.31 -1.05
C ASP A 79 -13.64 -3.87 -0.60
N ASP A 80 -13.49 -3.59 0.70
CA ASP A 80 -13.66 -2.25 1.30
C ASP A 80 -12.42 -1.36 1.15
N GLY A 81 -11.38 -1.82 0.44
CA GLY A 81 -10.12 -1.12 0.27
C GLY A 81 -9.17 -1.22 1.47
N GLY A 82 -9.54 -2.00 2.49
CA GLY A 82 -8.68 -2.33 3.61
C GLY A 82 -7.72 -3.47 3.29
N VAL A 83 -6.60 -3.50 4.01
CA VAL A 83 -5.67 -4.63 4.01
C VAL A 83 -5.57 -5.16 5.44
N GLN A 84 -5.90 -6.44 5.60
CA GLN A 84 -5.74 -7.14 6.86
C GLN A 84 -4.40 -7.86 6.87
N ILE A 85 -3.54 -7.47 7.79
CA ILE A 85 -2.23 -8.04 8.05
C ILE A 85 -2.39 -9.09 9.13
N PHE A 86 -1.80 -10.27 8.96
CA PHE A 86 -1.65 -11.30 9.97
C PHE A 86 -0.18 -11.61 10.14
N TRP A 87 0.25 -11.99 11.35
CA TRP A 87 1.61 -12.49 11.55
C TRP A 87 1.69 -13.60 12.57
N VAL A 88 2.74 -14.41 12.50
CA VAL A 88 3.09 -15.35 13.57
C VAL A 88 4.36 -14.87 14.25
N VAL A 89 4.43 -14.97 15.58
CA VAL A 89 5.67 -14.72 16.29
C VAL A 89 6.44 -16.04 16.30
N PRO A 90 7.58 -16.15 15.58
CA PRO A 90 8.40 -17.35 15.67
C PRO A 90 8.80 -17.55 17.13
N LYS A 91 8.65 -18.78 17.62
CA LYS A 91 9.18 -19.12 18.94
C LYS A 91 10.71 -19.15 18.80
N GLU A 92 11.39 -18.28 19.53
CA GLU A 92 12.81 -18.45 19.79
C GLU A 92 12.96 -19.74 20.61
N ASP A 93 13.73 -20.71 20.10
CA ASP A 93 14.07 -21.95 20.80
C ASP A 93 15.13 -21.69 21.88
#